data_AF-A0AA88KUJ7-F1
#
_entry.id   AF-A0AA88KUJ7-F1
#
_cell.length_a   1.000
_cell.length_b   1.000
_cell.length_c   1.000
_cell.angle_alpha   90.00
_cell.angle_beta   90.00
_cell.angle_gamma   90.00
#
_symmetry.space_group_name_H-M   'P 1'
#
loop_
_entity.id
_entity.type
_entity.pdbx_description
1 polymer ?
#
loop_
_entity_poly.entity_id
_entity_poly.type
_entity_poly.pdbx_seq_one_letter_code
_entity_poly.pdbx_strand_id
1 'polypeptide(L)'
;MILQINGYNNPSFIYEDIQQLNVRFKDAKIRLIGLNEVEGKNKLRRLTKIGESSSMQPPDDFKEYSVIPTTEDLMATEKQFIRPAIVDAPYKSVDDYLDIQLRLLREDFIFPLRASIQKYIDLKSQKKVLRSKIDDMRLYFGVKFIDYNVLQGTHTIRIANDRLKKIAWENSKRLLHGSLLCLSKDDFKTFLLATLAKRDPELLAKEGAIDIRLENVTNFKSHMTGSFILAESSVYFEVYRNFLRVLKQIRDDNLPMKELVLGKEVEEDLPLYLRTLKEISYTYYDLSMFSTRDSMSAALLKDVDVLKLDQVLIPENLGLDLSQFQALKAALTQKLAIIHGPPGTGKTFIGLKALEVLLVNKEL
;
A
#
# COMPACT_ATOMS: atom_id res chain seq x y z
N MET A 1 15.11 -9.47 6.70
CA MET A 1 15.92 -10.01 5.58
C MET A 1 15.90 -11.53 5.68
N ILE A 2 15.62 -12.22 4.57
CA ILE A 2 15.49 -13.69 4.46
C ILE A 2 16.79 -14.38 4.92
N LEU A 3 16.69 -15.35 5.83
CA LEU A 3 17.78 -16.27 6.17
C LEU A 3 17.41 -17.67 5.69
N GLN A 4 18.18 -18.18 4.75
CA GLN A 4 18.22 -19.58 4.38
C GLN A 4 19.53 -20.13 4.96
N ILE A 5 19.46 -21.05 5.91
CA ILE A 5 20.64 -21.73 6.47
C ILE A 5 20.45 -23.23 6.23
N ASN A 6 21.33 -23.78 5.38
CA ASN A 6 21.45 -25.22 5.17
C ASN A 6 22.07 -25.87 6.42
N GLY A 7 21.53 -27.03 6.79
CA GLY A 7 21.85 -27.72 8.03
C GLY A 7 23.27 -28.26 8.11
N TYR A 8 23.88 -28.10 9.30
CA TYR A 8 24.91 -28.99 9.85
C TYR A 8 24.78 -29.03 11.38
N ASN A 9 24.85 -30.25 11.92
CA ASN A 9 24.73 -30.60 13.35
C ASN A 9 26.04 -30.32 14.11
N ASN A 10 26.12 -29.27 14.94
CA ASN A 10 26.88 -29.26 16.22
C ASN A 10 26.65 -27.95 17.02
N PRO A 11 26.07 -27.96 18.24
CA PRO A 11 25.65 -26.74 18.94
C PRO A 11 26.77 -25.89 19.58
N SER A 12 28.00 -26.41 19.74
CA SER A 12 29.11 -25.68 20.41
C SER A 12 30.05 -24.93 19.46
N PHE A 13 30.01 -25.19 18.15
CA PHE A 13 30.78 -24.42 17.15
C PHE A 13 30.05 -23.17 16.64
N ILE A 14 28.75 -23.05 16.92
CA ILE A 14 27.88 -22.01 16.35
C ILE A 14 28.08 -20.65 17.04
N TYR A 15 28.46 -20.60 18.32
CA TYR A 15 28.56 -19.32 19.05
C TYR A 15 29.84 -18.53 18.74
N GLU A 16 30.99 -19.19 18.54
CA GLU A 16 32.23 -18.50 18.14
C GLU A 16 32.21 -18.10 16.66
N ASP A 17 31.62 -18.92 15.79
CA ASP A 17 31.46 -18.58 14.37
C ASP A 17 30.45 -17.45 14.16
N ILE A 18 29.38 -17.33 14.96
CA ILE A 18 28.43 -16.20 14.85
C ILE A 18 29.07 -14.87 15.29
N GLN A 19 29.93 -14.87 16.31
CA GLN A 19 30.65 -13.66 16.74
C GLN A 19 31.75 -13.27 15.73
N GLN A 20 32.50 -14.25 15.19
CA GLN A 20 33.47 -13.99 14.12
C GLN A 20 32.81 -13.64 12.77
N LEU A 21 31.63 -14.19 12.46
CA LEU A 21 30.82 -13.80 11.31
C LEU A 21 30.27 -12.39 11.49
N ASN A 22 29.81 -11.98 12.67
CA ASN A 22 29.34 -10.61 12.91
C ASN A 22 30.45 -9.56 12.81
N VAL A 23 31.68 -9.89 13.24
CA VAL A 23 32.86 -9.02 13.04
C VAL A 23 33.27 -9.01 11.56
N ARG A 24 33.29 -10.16 10.88
CA ARG A 24 33.52 -10.23 9.43
C ARG A 24 32.41 -9.59 8.60
N PHE A 25 31.17 -9.54 9.08
CA PHE A 25 30.05 -8.85 8.44
C PHE A 25 30.13 -7.34 8.66
N LYS A 26 30.61 -6.85 9.82
CA LYS A 26 30.95 -5.43 9.99
C LYS A 26 32.09 -5.03 9.03
N ASP A 27 33.15 -5.83 8.94
CA ASP A 27 34.27 -5.58 8.04
C ASP A 27 33.93 -5.76 6.56
N ALA A 28 33.05 -6.71 6.22
CA ALA A 28 32.55 -6.89 4.86
C ALA A 28 31.57 -5.79 4.47
N LYS A 29 30.76 -5.26 5.40
CA LYS A 29 29.89 -4.09 5.17
C LYS A 29 30.74 -2.82 5.00
N ILE A 30 31.86 -2.69 5.72
CA ILE A 30 32.85 -1.61 5.55
C ILE A 30 33.63 -1.77 4.22
N ARG A 31 34.00 -2.99 3.82
CA ARG A 31 34.67 -3.26 2.53
C ARG A 31 33.73 -3.17 1.31
N LEU A 32 32.43 -3.47 1.45
CA LEU A 32 31.42 -3.21 0.41
C LEU A 32 31.16 -1.71 0.22
N ILE A 33 31.34 -0.92 1.29
CA ILE A 33 31.33 0.56 1.23
C ILE A 33 32.65 1.09 0.63
N GLY A 34 33.74 0.31 0.70
CA GLY A 34 35.08 0.67 0.25
C GLY A 34 35.40 0.38 -1.23
N LEU A 35 34.55 -0.29 -2.01
CA LEU A 35 34.78 -0.54 -3.43
C LEU A 35 33.71 0.11 -4.31
N ASN A 36 33.97 1.40 -4.55
CA ASN A 36 33.56 2.28 -5.66
C ASN A 36 33.29 3.66 -5.06
N GLU A 37 34.35 4.44 -4.81
CA GLU A 37 34.28 5.79 -4.22
C GLU A 37 33.26 6.71 -4.92
N VAL A 38 32.96 6.46 -6.20
CA VAL A 38 31.98 7.21 -6.99
C VAL A 38 30.53 6.80 -6.67
N GLU A 39 30.23 5.51 -6.49
CA GLU A 39 28.90 5.04 -6.07
C GLU A 39 28.63 5.34 -4.60
N GLY A 40 29.64 5.22 -3.73
CA GLY A 40 29.57 5.61 -2.33
C GLY A 40 29.26 7.10 -2.15
N LYS A 41 29.95 7.98 -2.88
CA LYS A 41 29.68 9.44 -2.88
C LYS A 41 28.29 9.78 -3.44
N ASN A 42 27.83 9.06 -4.47
CA ASN A 42 26.48 9.25 -5.03
C ASN A 42 25.37 8.74 -4.11
N LYS A 43 25.59 7.62 -3.40
CA LYS A 43 24.66 7.09 -2.40
C LYS A 43 24.63 7.98 -1.16
N LEU A 44 25.77 8.46 -0.67
CA LEU A 44 25.84 9.44 0.42
C LEU A 44 25.15 10.75 0.03
N ARG A 45 25.41 11.28 -1.18
CA ARG A 45 24.71 12.47 -1.72
C ARG A 45 23.21 12.26 -1.85
N ARG A 46 22.76 11.06 -2.26
CA ARG A 46 21.33 10.72 -2.31
C ARG A 46 20.73 10.65 -0.91
N LEU A 47 21.43 10.04 0.06
CA LEU A 47 20.98 9.94 1.45
C LEU A 47 20.95 11.30 2.15
N THR A 48 21.95 12.18 1.95
CA THR A 48 21.92 13.56 2.45
C THR A 48 20.82 14.37 1.77
N LYS A 49 20.63 14.24 0.46
CA LYS A 49 19.53 14.93 -0.25
C LYS A 49 18.15 14.43 0.17
N ILE A 50 18.01 13.15 0.50
CA ILE A 50 16.79 12.55 1.06
C ILE A 50 16.56 13.06 2.50
N GLY A 51 17.61 13.17 3.33
CA GLY A 51 17.53 13.74 4.68
C GLY A 51 17.23 15.25 4.70
N GLU A 52 17.78 16.01 3.76
CA GLU A 52 17.46 17.42 3.54
C GLU A 52 16.03 17.59 3.03
N SER A 53 15.57 16.72 2.13
CA SER A 53 14.20 16.74 1.60
C SER A 53 13.15 16.28 2.62
N SER A 54 13.45 15.32 3.49
CA SER A 54 12.52 14.83 4.51
C SER A 54 12.34 15.83 5.65
N SER A 55 13.36 16.66 5.90
CA SER A 55 13.34 17.68 6.96
C SER A 55 12.67 19.00 6.56
N MET A 56 12.32 19.20 5.29
CA MET A 56 11.58 20.37 4.81
C MET A 56 10.21 20.45 5.47
N GLN A 57 9.83 21.66 5.91
CA GLN A 57 8.47 21.91 6.36
C GLN A 57 7.50 21.91 5.18
N PRO A 58 6.33 21.25 5.30
CA PRO A 58 5.33 21.30 4.26
C PRO A 58 4.80 22.73 4.09
N PRO A 59 4.53 23.16 2.84
CA PRO A 59 4.07 24.53 2.56
C PRO A 59 2.62 24.77 2.99
N ASP A 60 1.84 23.70 3.17
CA ASP A 60 0.41 23.70 3.45
C ASP A 60 0.00 22.44 4.23
N ASP A 61 -1.22 22.45 4.79
CA ASP A 61 -1.78 21.29 5.50
C ASP A 61 -2.27 20.23 4.50
N PHE A 62 -1.73 19.01 4.61
CA PHE A 62 -2.14 17.87 3.80
C PHE A 62 -3.63 17.52 3.95
N LYS A 63 -4.27 17.87 5.07
CA LYS A 63 -5.70 17.63 5.30
C LYS A 63 -6.60 18.51 4.46
N GLU A 64 -6.10 19.61 3.90
CA GLU A 64 -6.88 20.49 3.02
C GLU A 64 -6.93 19.99 1.57
N TYR A 65 -6.05 19.05 1.18
CA TYR A 65 -6.02 18.52 -0.19
C TYR A 65 -7.32 17.80 -0.57
N SER A 66 -7.94 18.21 -1.67
CA SER A 66 -9.11 17.51 -2.23
C SER A 66 -8.77 16.06 -2.57
N VAL A 67 -9.55 15.07 -2.12
CA VAL A 67 -9.31 13.65 -2.49
C VAL A 67 -9.35 13.45 -4.01
N ILE A 68 -10.14 14.26 -4.71
CA ILE A 68 -10.20 14.27 -6.17
C ILE A 68 -9.10 15.20 -6.67
N PRO A 69 -8.35 14.80 -7.72
CA PRO A 69 -7.48 15.75 -8.40
C PRO A 69 -8.26 16.99 -8.81
N THR A 70 -7.60 18.12 -8.79
CA THR A 70 -8.12 19.38 -9.31
C THR A 70 -7.63 19.60 -10.75
N THR A 71 -8.19 20.60 -11.41
CA THR A 71 -7.68 21.06 -12.70
C THR A 71 -6.25 21.54 -12.59
N GLU A 72 -5.93 22.24 -11.49
CA GLU A 72 -4.60 22.75 -11.17
C GLU A 72 -3.61 21.59 -10.99
N ASP A 73 -3.98 20.53 -10.27
CA ASP A 73 -3.11 19.36 -10.07
C ASP A 73 -2.68 18.72 -11.40
N LEU A 74 -3.62 18.59 -12.34
CA LEU A 74 -3.42 17.90 -13.62
C LEU A 74 -2.76 18.78 -14.69
N MET A 75 -2.88 20.11 -14.56
CA MET A 75 -2.27 21.08 -15.47
C MET A 75 -0.98 21.69 -14.93
N ALA A 76 -0.61 21.41 -13.68
CA ALA A 76 0.60 21.94 -13.07
C ALA A 76 1.85 21.53 -13.86
N THR A 77 2.65 22.52 -14.25
CA THR A 77 3.95 22.29 -14.88
C THR A 77 5.10 22.31 -13.87
N GLU A 78 4.83 22.85 -12.69
CA GLU A 78 5.79 22.95 -11.60
C GLU A 78 5.93 21.63 -10.84
N LYS A 79 7.13 21.43 -10.28
CA LYS A 79 7.42 20.28 -9.44
C LYS A 79 6.62 20.37 -8.15
N GLN A 80 5.78 19.37 -7.90
CA GLN A 80 4.98 19.28 -6.68
C GLN A 80 5.88 19.09 -5.45
N PHE A 81 5.47 19.69 -4.33
CA PHE A 81 6.13 19.47 -3.05
C PHE A 81 5.86 18.05 -2.57
N ILE A 82 6.91 17.21 -2.59
CA ILE A 82 6.85 15.81 -2.18
C ILE A 82 8.12 15.50 -1.42
N ARG A 83 7.95 14.79 -0.30
CA ARG A 83 9.04 14.30 0.53
C ARG A 83 9.18 12.79 0.35
N PRO A 84 10.40 12.24 0.29
CA PRO A 84 10.61 10.80 0.22
C PRO A 84 10.13 10.13 1.51
N ALA A 85 9.70 8.86 1.40
CA ALA A 85 9.41 8.05 2.58
C ALA A 85 10.68 7.87 3.44
N ILE A 86 10.51 7.95 4.76
CA ILE A 86 11.60 7.72 5.71
C ILE A 86 11.68 6.20 5.96
N VAL A 87 12.86 5.63 5.72
CA VAL A 87 13.10 4.16 5.79
C VAL A 87 13.94 3.78 6.99
N ASP A 88 15.01 4.53 7.26
CA ASP A 88 16.04 4.16 8.26
C ASP A 88 16.03 5.11 9.49
N ALA A 89 14.94 5.84 9.70
CA ALA A 89 14.81 6.78 10.81
C ALA A 89 13.35 6.90 11.27
N PRO A 90 13.11 7.28 12.55
CA PRO A 90 11.76 7.53 13.03
C PRO A 90 11.15 8.78 12.39
N TYR A 91 9.84 8.76 12.21
CA TYR A 91 9.05 9.94 11.86
C TYR A 91 8.92 10.88 13.06
N LYS A 92 8.88 12.19 12.79
CA LYS A 92 8.83 13.21 13.86
C LYS A 92 7.50 13.17 14.62
N SER A 93 6.40 13.00 13.88
CA SER A 93 5.04 12.98 14.42
C SER A 93 4.11 12.17 13.50
N VAL A 94 2.88 11.93 13.97
CA VAL A 94 1.83 11.32 13.14
C VAL A 94 1.50 12.19 11.93
N ASP A 95 1.36 13.50 12.10
CA ASP A 95 1.10 14.39 10.97
C ASP A 95 2.28 14.41 9.96
N ASP A 96 3.53 14.29 10.42
CA ASP A 96 4.70 14.20 9.55
C ASP A 96 4.67 12.92 8.68
N TYR A 97 4.33 11.79 9.30
CA TYR A 97 4.11 10.53 8.59
C TYR A 97 2.95 10.63 7.59
N LEU A 98 1.78 11.11 8.03
CA LEU A 98 0.58 11.18 7.19
C LEU A 98 0.75 12.15 6.02
N ASP A 99 1.41 13.29 6.20
CA ASP A 99 1.73 14.23 5.13
C ASP A 99 2.58 13.57 4.03
N ILE A 100 3.65 12.87 4.42
CA ILE A 100 4.53 12.17 3.49
C ILE A 100 3.74 11.10 2.72
N GLN A 101 3.00 10.24 3.43
CA GLN A 101 2.24 9.16 2.81
C GLN A 101 1.13 9.71 1.89
N LEU A 102 0.40 10.75 2.31
CA LEU A 102 -0.67 11.32 1.53
C LEU A 102 -0.14 11.96 0.24
N ARG A 103 0.93 12.76 0.31
CA ARG A 103 1.50 13.42 -0.87
C ARG A 103 2.10 12.42 -1.85
N LEU A 104 2.80 11.40 -1.36
CA LEU A 104 3.33 10.32 -2.20
C LEU A 104 2.20 9.55 -2.90
N LEU A 105 1.19 9.13 -2.14
CA LEU A 105 0.05 8.39 -2.69
C LEU A 105 -0.77 9.22 -3.69
N ARG A 106 -0.94 10.52 -3.40
CA ARG A 106 -1.61 11.46 -4.31
C ARG A 106 -0.82 11.60 -5.63
N GLU A 107 0.48 11.83 -5.56
CA GLU A 107 1.30 11.99 -6.76
C GLU A 107 1.37 10.70 -7.58
N ASP A 108 1.48 9.53 -6.95
CA ASP A 108 1.50 8.24 -7.65
C ASP A 108 0.27 8.05 -8.55
N PHE A 109 -0.87 8.60 -8.14
CA PHE A 109 -2.10 8.62 -8.94
C PHE A 109 -2.18 9.78 -9.96
N ILE A 110 -1.80 10.99 -9.56
CA ILE A 110 -1.97 12.20 -10.39
C ILE A 110 -0.92 12.28 -11.50
N PHE A 111 0.33 11.91 -11.19
CA PHE A 111 1.46 12.06 -12.10
C PHE A 111 1.25 11.35 -13.45
N PRO A 112 0.84 10.07 -13.51
CA PRO A 112 0.66 9.39 -14.79
C PRO A 112 -0.37 10.09 -15.67
N LEU A 113 -1.49 10.54 -15.09
CA LEU A 113 -2.55 11.22 -15.84
C LEU A 113 -2.09 12.61 -16.32
N ARG A 114 -1.45 13.41 -15.46
CA ARG A 114 -0.87 14.71 -15.81
C ARG A 114 0.14 14.59 -16.95
N ALA A 115 1.10 13.67 -16.83
CA ALA A 115 2.12 13.43 -17.85
C ALA A 115 1.48 13.02 -19.19
N SER A 116 0.40 12.24 -19.13
CA SER A 116 -0.35 11.80 -20.31
C SER A 116 -1.10 12.92 -21.00
N ILE A 117 -1.72 13.83 -20.24
CA ILE A 117 -2.38 15.03 -20.77
C ILE A 117 -1.34 15.94 -21.44
N GLN A 118 -0.20 16.18 -20.79
CA GLN A 118 0.88 16.98 -21.38
C GLN A 118 1.42 16.35 -22.67
N LYS A 119 1.69 15.03 -22.66
CA LYS A 119 2.11 14.28 -23.86
C LYS A 119 1.09 14.40 -24.99
N TYR A 120 -0.21 14.35 -24.67
CA TYR A 120 -1.26 14.56 -25.65
C TYR A 120 -1.22 15.97 -26.27
N ILE A 121 -1.08 17.02 -25.46
CA ILE A 121 -0.98 18.41 -25.91
C ILE A 121 0.23 18.59 -26.85
N ASP A 122 1.38 18.02 -26.48
CA ASP A 122 2.61 18.08 -27.28
C ASP A 122 2.46 17.33 -28.61
N LEU A 123 1.86 16.13 -28.60
CA LEU A 123 1.60 15.36 -29.82
C LEU A 123 0.57 16.05 -30.72
N LYS A 124 -0.37 16.79 -30.14
CA LYS A 124 -1.38 17.55 -30.87
C LYS A 124 -0.75 18.71 -31.63
N SER A 125 0.14 19.48 -31.00
CA SER A 125 0.88 20.55 -31.67
C SER A 125 1.68 20.03 -32.88
N GLN A 126 2.17 18.78 -32.79
CA GLN A 126 2.90 18.09 -33.86
C GLN A 126 2.02 17.33 -34.87
N LYS A 127 0.68 17.34 -34.73
CA LYS A 127 -0.28 16.58 -35.56
C LYS A 127 -0.02 15.05 -35.58
N LYS A 128 0.53 14.49 -34.50
CA LYS A 128 0.91 13.05 -34.39
C LYS A 128 -0.02 12.20 -33.51
N VAL A 129 -0.98 12.81 -32.81
CA VAL A 129 -1.85 12.15 -31.81
C VAL A 129 -2.41 10.79 -32.27
N LEU A 130 -2.98 10.72 -33.47
CA LEU A 130 -3.65 9.49 -33.96
C LEU A 130 -2.69 8.31 -34.19
N ARG A 131 -1.38 8.56 -34.28
CA ARG A 131 -0.36 7.55 -34.56
C ARG A 131 0.48 7.19 -33.34
N SER A 132 0.27 7.89 -32.23
CA SER A 132 1.13 7.79 -31.05
C SER A 132 0.36 7.22 -29.88
N LYS A 133 0.98 6.24 -29.20
CA LYS A 133 0.46 5.72 -27.95
C LYS A 133 0.72 6.74 -26.84
N ILE A 134 -0.35 7.08 -26.13
CA ILE A 134 -0.26 7.80 -24.86
C ILE A 134 -0.38 6.73 -23.78
N ASP A 135 0.67 6.59 -23.00
CA ASP A 135 0.69 5.67 -21.88
C ASP A 135 -0.24 6.21 -20.79
N ASP A 136 -0.73 5.35 -19.91
CA ASP A 136 -1.56 5.71 -18.75
C ASP A 136 -2.86 6.51 -18.95
N MET A 137 -3.24 6.76 -20.20
CA MET A 137 -4.50 7.42 -20.55
C MET A 137 -5.12 6.81 -21.80
N ARG A 138 -6.43 6.54 -21.76
CA ARG A 138 -7.21 6.07 -22.92
C ARG A 138 -8.12 7.18 -23.41
N LEU A 139 -8.08 7.46 -24.71
CA LEU A 139 -8.85 8.53 -25.33
C LEU A 139 -10.02 8.00 -26.15
N TYR A 140 -11.19 8.57 -25.90
CA TYR A 140 -12.40 8.33 -26.66
C TYR A 140 -12.84 9.64 -27.32
N PHE A 141 -12.56 9.76 -28.61
CA PHE A 141 -12.98 10.89 -29.43
C PHE A 141 -14.43 10.73 -29.88
N GLY A 142 -15.13 11.84 -30.08
CA GLY A 142 -16.47 11.80 -30.65
C GLY A 142 -17.58 11.55 -29.63
N VAL A 143 -17.30 11.73 -28.34
CA VAL A 143 -18.26 11.48 -27.26
C VAL A 143 -19.37 12.52 -27.32
N LYS A 144 -20.62 12.11 -27.17
CA LYS A 144 -21.81 12.96 -27.19
C LYS A 144 -22.51 12.93 -25.85
N PHE A 145 -22.98 14.09 -25.42
CA PHE A 145 -23.89 14.21 -24.29
C PHE A 145 -25.28 13.69 -24.69
N ILE A 146 -25.92 12.93 -23.80
CA ILE A 146 -27.27 12.38 -24.00
C ILE A 146 -28.23 13.00 -22.99
N ASP A 147 -27.93 12.86 -21.71
CA ASP A 147 -28.84 13.25 -20.63
C ASP A 147 -28.06 13.64 -19.37
N TYR A 148 -28.72 14.39 -18.49
CA TYR A 148 -28.21 14.82 -17.20
C TYR A 148 -29.25 14.62 -16.10
N ASN A 149 -28.83 13.96 -15.03
CA ASN A 149 -29.68 13.65 -13.91
C ASN A 149 -29.03 14.09 -12.59
N VAL A 150 -29.88 14.43 -11.62
CA VAL A 150 -29.44 14.72 -10.25
C VAL A 150 -30.26 13.85 -9.31
N LEU A 151 -29.59 12.94 -8.61
CA LEU A 151 -30.20 12.03 -7.65
C LEU A 151 -29.52 12.22 -6.30
N GLN A 152 -30.28 12.61 -5.28
CA GLN A 152 -29.77 12.83 -3.91
C GLN A 152 -28.53 13.73 -3.86
N GLY A 153 -28.51 14.80 -4.67
CA GLY A 153 -27.38 15.73 -4.77
C GLY A 153 -26.18 15.21 -5.58
N THR A 154 -26.24 13.96 -6.08
CA THR A 154 -25.22 13.42 -6.99
C THR A 154 -25.57 13.78 -8.43
N HIS A 155 -24.65 14.45 -9.10
CA HIS A 155 -24.78 14.87 -10.50
C HIS A 155 -24.26 13.78 -11.43
N THR A 156 -25.12 13.22 -12.28
CA THR A 156 -24.76 12.19 -13.25
C THR A 156 -25.05 12.65 -14.67
N ILE A 157 -24.19 12.26 -15.61
CA ILE A 157 -24.32 12.54 -17.02
C ILE A 157 -24.29 11.22 -17.78
N ARG A 158 -25.22 11.04 -18.70
CA ARG A 158 -25.15 9.99 -19.70
C ARG A 158 -24.42 10.52 -20.94
N ILE A 159 -23.37 9.82 -21.32
CA ILE A 159 -22.63 10.09 -22.56
C ILE A 159 -22.60 8.85 -23.44
N ALA A 160 -22.52 9.05 -24.75
CA ALA A 160 -22.47 7.96 -25.73
C ALA A 160 -21.32 8.11 -26.72
N ASN A 161 -20.80 6.97 -27.18
CA ASN A 161 -19.83 6.88 -28.25
C ASN A 161 -19.98 5.53 -28.97
N ASP A 162 -20.35 5.56 -30.25
CA ASP A 162 -20.60 4.34 -31.04
C ASP A 162 -19.40 3.39 -31.12
N ARG A 163 -18.17 3.90 -30.92
CA ARG A 163 -16.97 3.06 -30.88
C ARG A 163 -16.92 2.15 -29.66
N LEU A 164 -17.64 2.50 -28.58
CA LEU A 164 -17.73 1.66 -27.38
C LEU A 164 -18.47 0.34 -27.63
N LYS A 165 -19.42 0.32 -28.59
CA LYS A 165 -20.14 -0.90 -29.00
C LYS A 165 -19.23 -1.98 -29.60
N LYS A 166 -18.04 -1.59 -30.08
CA LYS A 166 -17.07 -2.48 -30.75
C LYS A 166 -16.08 -3.13 -29.80
N ILE A 167 -16.14 -2.83 -28.50
CA ILE A 167 -15.19 -3.33 -27.50
C ILE A 167 -15.75 -4.62 -26.89
N ALA A 168 -14.91 -5.67 -26.80
CA ALA A 168 -15.23 -6.89 -26.08
C ALA A 168 -15.17 -6.63 -24.56
N TRP A 169 -16.28 -6.18 -23.98
CA TRP A 169 -16.33 -5.71 -22.60
C TRP A 169 -16.04 -6.79 -21.56
N GLU A 170 -16.32 -8.06 -21.82
CA GLU A 170 -16.06 -9.15 -20.85
C GLU A 170 -14.57 -9.27 -20.47
N ASN A 171 -13.67 -9.04 -21.43
CA ASN A 171 -12.23 -9.18 -21.24
C ASN A 171 -11.49 -7.83 -21.06
N SER A 172 -12.24 -6.72 -21.03
CA SER A 172 -11.67 -5.37 -21.04
C SER A 172 -11.47 -4.82 -19.63
N LYS A 173 -10.29 -4.24 -19.37
CA LYS A 173 -10.02 -3.43 -18.15
C LYS A 173 -10.34 -1.94 -18.32
N ARG A 174 -11.12 -1.58 -19.34
CA ARG A 174 -11.51 -0.19 -19.63
C ARG A 174 -12.78 0.18 -18.89
N LEU A 175 -12.91 1.44 -18.50
CA LEU A 175 -14.09 2.02 -17.88
C LEU A 175 -14.58 1.11 -16.73
N LEU A 176 -13.70 0.86 -15.75
CA LEU A 176 -14.11 0.19 -14.52
C LEU A 176 -14.94 1.16 -13.67
N HIS A 177 -15.83 0.63 -12.85
CA HIS A 177 -16.59 1.45 -11.90
C HIS A 177 -15.62 2.29 -11.05
N GLY A 178 -15.83 3.60 -10.94
CA GLY A 178 -14.94 4.49 -10.17
C GLY A 178 -13.65 4.89 -10.90
N SER A 179 -13.43 4.48 -12.15
CA SER A 179 -12.34 5.02 -12.99
C SER A 179 -12.47 6.54 -13.11
N LEU A 180 -11.37 7.28 -12.94
CA LEU A 180 -11.33 8.72 -13.15
C LEU A 180 -11.34 9.05 -14.64
N LEU A 181 -12.20 10.00 -14.98
CA LEU A 181 -12.47 10.46 -16.33
C LEU A 181 -12.29 11.98 -16.42
N CYS A 182 -11.69 12.44 -17.51
CA CYS A 182 -11.62 13.85 -17.86
C CYS A 182 -12.40 14.06 -19.16
N LEU A 183 -13.44 14.89 -19.13
CA LEU A 183 -14.24 15.23 -20.30
C LEU A 183 -13.87 16.63 -20.79
N SER A 184 -13.37 16.73 -22.02
CA SER A 184 -12.88 17.99 -22.61
C SER A 184 -13.55 18.28 -23.94
N LYS A 185 -13.80 19.56 -24.22
CA LYS A 185 -14.27 20.06 -25.54
C LYS A 185 -13.17 20.77 -26.34
N ASP A 186 -12.08 21.17 -25.71
CA ASP A 186 -11.05 22.06 -26.24
C ASP A 186 -9.64 21.48 -26.06
N ASP A 187 -9.53 20.15 -26.12
CA ASP A 187 -8.27 19.40 -26.07
C ASP A 187 -7.50 19.56 -24.75
N PHE A 188 -8.24 19.51 -23.65
CA PHE A 188 -7.81 19.58 -22.26
C PHE A 188 -7.25 20.94 -21.85
N LYS A 189 -7.58 22.01 -22.58
CA LYS A 189 -7.42 23.37 -22.04
C LYS A 189 -8.38 23.59 -20.87
N THR A 190 -9.60 23.08 -21.00
CA THR A 190 -10.59 22.96 -19.94
C THR A 190 -11.20 21.56 -19.95
N PHE A 191 -11.46 21.01 -18.76
CA PHE A 191 -12.07 19.69 -18.66
C PHE A 191 -12.88 19.54 -17.38
N LEU A 192 -13.87 18.65 -17.45
CA LEU A 192 -14.67 18.21 -16.31
C LEU A 192 -14.10 16.90 -15.76
N LEU A 193 -13.94 16.85 -14.45
CA LEU A 193 -13.58 15.63 -13.75
C LEU A 193 -14.82 14.87 -13.33
N ALA A 194 -14.81 13.58 -13.65
CA ALA A 194 -15.89 12.67 -13.37
C ALA A 194 -15.36 11.29 -13.01
N THR A 195 -16.19 10.47 -12.41
CA THR A 195 -15.94 9.03 -12.28
C THR A 195 -17.00 8.22 -12.97
N LEU A 196 -16.66 7.01 -13.43
CA LEU A 196 -17.66 6.11 -13.97
C LEU A 196 -18.62 5.65 -12.86
N ALA A 197 -19.92 5.94 -12.99
CA ALA A 197 -20.90 5.65 -11.96
C ALA A 197 -21.19 4.15 -11.83
N LYS A 198 -21.26 3.43 -12.96
CA LYS A 198 -21.39 1.98 -13.03
C LYS A 198 -20.91 1.52 -14.40
N ARG A 199 -20.28 0.35 -14.44
CA ARG A 199 -20.02 -0.34 -15.70
C ARG A 199 -21.19 -1.27 -16.00
N ASP A 200 -22.01 -0.89 -16.97
CA ASP A 200 -23.14 -1.69 -17.45
C ASP A 200 -22.80 -2.28 -18.83
N PRO A 201 -22.47 -3.59 -18.92
CA PRO A 201 -22.06 -4.21 -20.18
C PRO A 201 -23.16 -4.17 -21.25
N GLU A 202 -24.44 -4.22 -20.86
CA GLU A 202 -25.54 -4.21 -21.83
C GLU A 202 -25.71 -2.83 -22.45
N LEU A 203 -25.70 -1.78 -21.63
CA LEU A 203 -25.78 -0.39 -22.11
C LEU A 203 -24.58 -0.05 -23.01
N LEU A 204 -23.39 -0.51 -22.63
CA LEU A 204 -22.16 -0.34 -23.40
C LEU A 204 -22.21 -1.06 -24.76
N ALA A 205 -22.71 -2.30 -24.81
CA ALA A 205 -22.78 -3.09 -26.03
C ALA A 205 -23.90 -2.64 -26.98
N LYS A 206 -25.10 -2.34 -26.44
CA LYS A 206 -26.28 -1.98 -27.23
C LYS A 206 -26.28 -0.51 -27.63
N GLU A 207 -26.03 0.38 -26.68
CA GLU A 207 -26.16 1.83 -26.85
C GLU A 207 -24.81 2.54 -26.97
N GLY A 208 -23.71 1.91 -26.55
CA GLY A 208 -22.41 2.57 -26.49
C GLY A 208 -22.42 3.72 -25.49
N ALA A 209 -23.26 3.64 -24.46
CA ALA A 209 -23.47 4.69 -23.48
C ALA A 209 -22.92 4.31 -22.10
N ILE A 210 -22.54 5.33 -21.35
CA ILE A 210 -22.09 5.22 -19.95
C ILE A 210 -22.64 6.37 -19.12
N ASP A 211 -22.85 6.09 -17.84
CA ASP A 211 -23.20 7.09 -16.85
C ASP A 211 -21.95 7.47 -16.05
N ILE A 212 -21.64 8.77 -16.05
CA ILE A 212 -20.50 9.35 -15.32
C ILE A 212 -21.02 10.25 -14.21
N ARG A 213 -20.41 10.17 -13.03
CA ARG A 213 -20.67 11.03 -11.88
C ARG A 213 -19.71 12.21 -11.93
N LEU A 214 -20.22 13.43 -11.89
CA LEU A 214 -19.37 14.62 -11.81
C LEU A 214 -18.76 14.74 -10.41
N GLU A 215 -17.46 15.04 -10.35
CA GLU A 215 -16.78 15.34 -9.09
C GLU A 215 -16.74 16.84 -8.78
N ASN A 216 -16.65 17.69 -9.81
CA ASN A 216 -16.69 19.15 -9.68
C ASN A 216 -17.94 19.71 -10.38
N VAL A 217 -18.84 20.32 -9.60
CA VAL A 217 -20.12 20.86 -10.09
C VAL A 217 -20.00 22.38 -10.26
N THR A 218 -19.18 22.84 -11.19
CA THR A 218 -19.10 24.27 -11.55
C THR A 218 -19.49 24.47 -13.02
N ASN A 219 -20.42 25.40 -13.26
CA ASN A 219 -20.84 25.91 -14.57
C ASN A 219 -21.16 24.84 -15.65
N PHE A 220 -21.88 23.77 -15.27
CA PHE A 220 -22.13 22.63 -16.15
C PHE A 220 -23.07 22.91 -17.35
N LYS A 221 -23.98 23.90 -17.24
CA LYS A 221 -25.04 24.10 -18.26
C LYS A 221 -24.56 24.68 -19.59
N SER A 222 -23.48 25.46 -19.61
CA SER A 222 -22.96 26.10 -20.83
C SER A 222 -22.19 25.17 -21.76
N HIS A 223 -21.89 23.94 -21.32
CA HIS A 223 -20.97 23.03 -22.02
C HIS A 223 -21.62 21.74 -22.52
N MET A 224 -22.96 21.61 -22.57
CA MET A 224 -23.63 20.33 -22.91
C MET A 224 -23.79 20.02 -24.41
N THR A 225 -23.40 20.93 -25.31
CA THR A 225 -23.59 20.76 -26.75
C THR A 225 -22.28 20.45 -27.47
N GLY A 226 -22.34 19.61 -28.50
CA GLY A 226 -21.22 19.29 -29.38
C GLY A 226 -20.57 17.93 -29.09
N SER A 227 -19.32 17.79 -29.53
CA SER A 227 -18.55 16.56 -29.38
C SER A 227 -17.37 16.77 -28.44
N PHE A 228 -17.11 15.76 -27.61
CA PHE A 228 -16.11 15.78 -26.55
C PHE A 228 -15.06 14.70 -26.76
N ILE A 229 -13.93 14.91 -26.10
CA ILE A 229 -12.90 13.91 -25.88
C ILE A 229 -13.03 13.46 -24.43
N LEU A 230 -13.23 12.17 -24.22
CA LEU A 230 -13.15 11.56 -22.90
C LEU A 230 -11.77 10.92 -22.74
N ALA A 231 -11.03 11.35 -21.73
CA ALA A 231 -9.84 10.67 -21.24
C ALA A 231 -10.19 9.80 -20.03
N GLU A 232 -9.76 8.54 -20.04
CA GLU A 232 -9.83 7.62 -18.91
C GLU A 232 -8.42 7.37 -18.40
N SER A 233 -8.20 7.55 -17.09
CA SER A 233 -6.95 7.15 -16.45
C SER A 233 -6.79 5.63 -16.46
N SER A 234 -5.58 5.13 -16.77
CA SER A 234 -5.25 3.70 -16.62
C SER A 234 -5.23 3.26 -15.15
N VAL A 235 -4.95 4.20 -14.24
CA VAL A 235 -4.81 3.97 -12.81
C VAL A 235 -6.20 3.91 -12.17
N TYR A 236 -6.42 2.90 -11.33
CA TYR A 236 -7.71 2.66 -10.72
C TYR A 236 -7.96 3.59 -9.52
N PHE A 237 -8.55 4.75 -9.81
CA PHE A 237 -8.74 5.85 -8.85
C PHE A 237 -9.51 5.49 -7.58
N GLU A 238 -10.52 4.64 -7.67
CA GLU A 238 -11.39 4.30 -6.54
C GLU A 238 -10.62 3.77 -5.33
N VAL A 239 -9.52 3.04 -5.57
CA VAL A 239 -8.64 2.55 -4.50
C VAL A 239 -7.96 3.72 -3.79
N TYR A 240 -7.31 4.62 -4.55
CA TYR A 240 -6.64 5.80 -4.01
C TYR A 240 -7.61 6.71 -3.28
N ARG A 241 -8.80 6.95 -3.83
CA ARG A 241 -9.86 7.75 -3.21
C ARG A 241 -10.16 7.27 -1.80
N ASN A 242 -10.32 5.96 -1.60
CA ASN A 242 -10.65 5.40 -0.30
C ASN A 242 -9.48 5.49 0.68
N PHE A 243 -8.26 5.22 0.24
CA PHE A 243 -7.06 5.39 1.08
C PHE A 243 -6.85 6.84 1.50
N LEU A 244 -6.92 7.79 0.57
CA LEU A 244 -6.75 9.22 0.86
C LEU A 244 -7.81 9.74 1.84
N ARG A 245 -9.07 9.27 1.75
CA ARG A 245 -10.11 9.60 2.73
C ARG A 245 -9.78 9.12 4.13
N VAL A 246 -9.30 7.87 4.25
CA VAL A 246 -8.92 7.29 5.55
C VAL A 246 -7.73 8.05 6.13
N LEU A 247 -6.67 8.26 5.35
CA LEU A 247 -5.46 8.98 5.81
C LEU A 247 -5.79 10.38 6.35
N LYS A 248 -6.74 11.10 5.72
CA LYS A 248 -7.20 12.42 6.18
C LYS A 248 -7.96 12.39 7.51
N GLN A 249 -8.52 11.24 7.89
CA GLN A 249 -9.27 11.06 9.15
C GLN A 249 -8.39 10.56 10.30
N ILE A 250 -7.19 10.04 10.00
CA ILE A 250 -6.25 9.60 11.02
C ILE A 250 -5.71 10.82 11.78
N ARG A 251 -5.59 10.65 13.08
CA ARG A 251 -5.12 11.62 14.07
C ARG A 251 -4.14 10.92 14.99
N ASP A 252 -3.45 11.74 15.79
CA ASP A 252 -2.44 11.26 16.73
C ASP A 252 -2.97 10.27 17.79
N ASP A 253 -4.26 10.38 18.13
CA ASP A 253 -4.97 9.57 19.13
C ASP A 253 -5.54 8.25 18.59
N ASN A 254 -5.67 8.10 17.28
CA ASN A 254 -6.35 6.95 16.66
C ASN A 254 -5.49 6.15 15.68
N LEU A 255 -4.21 6.51 15.49
CA LEU A 255 -3.29 5.76 14.63
C LEU A 255 -2.98 4.37 15.25
N PRO A 256 -3.40 3.27 14.61
CA PRO A 256 -3.08 1.93 15.10
C PRO A 256 -1.57 1.70 15.06
N MET A 257 -1.05 1.00 16.07
CA MET A 257 0.38 0.64 16.13
C MET A 257 1.33 1.84 15.99
N LYS A 258 0.90 3.02 16.46
CA LYS A 258 1.57 4.33 16.32
C LYS A 258 3.09 4.28 16.49
N GLU A 259 3.58 3.68 17.56
CA GLU A 259 5.04 3.62 17.84
C GLU A 259 5.80 2.89 16.72
N LEU A 260 5.26 1.77 16.26
CA LEU A 260 5.84 0.95 15.18
C LEU A 260 5.74 1.68 13.83
N VAL A 261 4.60 2.28 13.53
CA VAL A 261 4.38 3.04 12.28
C VAL A 261 5.33 4.24 12.21
N LEU A 262 5.57 4.91 13.33
CA LEU A 262 6.50 6.03 13.41
C LEU A 262 7.97 5.58 13.50
N GLY A 263 8.27 4.29 13.53
CA GLY A 263 9.63 3.76 13.64
C GLY A 263 10.32 4.14 14.95
N LYS A 264 9.57 4.41 16.02
CA LYS A 264 10.12 4.74 17.34
C LYS A 264 10.63 3.47 18.01
N GLU A 265 11.71 3.60 18.77
CA GLU A 265 12.17 2.52 19.65
C GLU A 265 11.07 2.23 20.68
N VAL A 266 10.71 0.95 20.80
CA VAL A 266 9.72 0.47 21.76
C VAL A 266 10.50 -0.17 22.90
N GLU A 267 10.31 0.33 24.13
CA GLU A 267 11.01 -0.17 25.32
C GLU A 267 10.72 -1.65 25.60
N GLU A 268 9.51 -2.13 25.28
CA GLU A 268 9.12 -3.52 25.45
C GLU A 268 8.24 -4.00 24.29
N ASP A 269 8.73 -5.00 23.55
CA ASP A 269 8.09 -5.56 22.35
C ASP A 269 6.99 -6.61 22.67
N LEU A 270 6.59 -6.72 23.94
CA LEU A 270 5.50 -7.62 24.34
C LEU A 270 4.13 -7.03 23.97
N PRO A 271 3.19 -7.85 23.50
CA PRO A 271 1.79 -7.47 23.40
C PRO A 271 1.23 -7.04 24.76
N LEU A 272 0.26 -6.11 24.75
CA LEU A 272 -0.34 -5.57 25.97
C LEU A 272 -0.90 -6.66 26.89
N TYR A 273 -1.62 -7.64 26.33
CA TYR A 273 -2.17 -8.77 27.09
C TYR A 273 -1.05 -9.55 27.82
N LEU A 274 0.08 -9.79 27.15
CA LEU A 274 1.17 -10.57 27.69
C LEU A 274 2.00 -9.79 28.71
N ARG A 275 2.07 -8.45 28.58
CA ARG A 275 2.66 -7.57 29.59
C ARG A 275 1.87 -7.65 30.90
N THR A 276 0.54 -7.53 30.85
CA THR A 276 -0.32 -7.64 32.03
C THR A 276 -0.12 -8.99 32.74
N LEU A 277 -0.07 -10.07 31.96
CA LEU A 277 0.22 -11.42 32.45
C LEU A 277 1.59 -11.54 33.11
N LYS A 278 2.62 -10.91 32.53
CA LYS A 278 3.97 -10.87 33.10
C LYS A 278 4.01 -10.10 34.43
N GLU A 279 3.25 -9.01 34.58
CA GLU A 279 3.17 -8.24 35.82
C GLU A 279 2.63 -9.06 37.00
N ILE A 280 1.67 -9.95 36.74
CA ILE A 280 1.13 -10.90 37.74
C ILE A 280 1.90 -12.23 37.80
N SER A 281 3.04 -12.34 37.11
CA SER A 281 3.87 -13.54 37.03
C SER A 281 3.14 -14.80 36.49
N TYR A 282 2.17 -14.60 35.61
CA TYR A 282 1.37 -15.68 35.01
C TYR A 282 1.46 -15.65 33.47
N THR A 283 2.51 -16.23 32.89
CA THR A 283 2.75 -16.26 31.43
C THR A 283 2.54 -17.65 30.82
N TYR A 284 1.69 -18.46 31.45
CA TYR A 284 1.49 -19.87 31.10
C TYR A 284 0.30 -20.05 30.16
N TYR A 285 0.54 -20.67 29.01
CA TYR A 285 -0.46 -20.95 27.99
C TYR A 285 -0.72 -22.45 27.85
N ASP A 286 -1.97 -22.80 27.54
CA ASP A 286 -2.36 -24.12 27.06
C ASP A 286 -2.03 -24.26 25.56
N LEU A 287 -1.07 -25.14 25.25
CA LEU A 287 -0.62 -25.55 23.92
C LEU A 287 -1.01 -27.00 23.59
N SER A 288 -1.90 -27.61 24.38
CA SER A 288 -2.29 -29.02 24.28
C SER A 288 -2.92 -29.41 22.93
N MET A 289 -3.40 -28.42 22.19
CA MET A 289 -3.83 -28.48 20.79
C MET A 289 -2.75 -28.90 19.77
N PHE A 290 -1.47 -28.91 20.16
CA PHE A 290 -0.36 -29.51 19.39
C PHE A 290 -0.11 -30.98 19.74
N SER A 291 -0.83 -31.53 20.72
CA SER A 291 -0.68 -32.93 21.10
C SER A 291 -1.24 -33.85 20.02
N THR A 292 -0.39 -34.69 19.48
CA THR A 292 -0.67 -35.71 18.47
C THR A 292 0.05 -37.00 18.89
N ARG A 293 -0.15 -38.10 18.15
CA ARG A 293 0.51 -39.38 18.47
C ARG A 293 2.04 -39.31 18.45
N ASP A 294 2.59 -38.39 17.65
CA ASP A 294 4.03 -38.25 17.41
C ASP A 294 4.64 -37.05 18.17
N SER A 295 3.86 -36.35 19.00
CA SER A 295 4.29 -35.13 19.70
C SER A 295 4.13 -35.25 21.23
N MET A 296 4.48 -34.20 21.99
CA MET A 296 4.38 -34.24 23.45
C MET A 296 2.94 -34.48 23.93
N SER A 297 2.82 -35.14 25.08
CA SER A 297 1.52 -35.41 25.69
C SER A 297 0.81 -34.12 26.07
N ALA A 298 -0.51 -34.11 25.91
CA ALA A 298 -1.35 -32.94 26.18
C ALA A 298 -1.15 -32.40 27.61
N ALA A 299 -0.91 -33.27 28.60
CA ALA A 299 -0.71 -32.88 29.99
C ALA A 299 0.53 -31.99 30.21
N LEU A 300 1.61 -32.21 29.44
CA LEU A 300 2.84 -31.42 29.55
C LEU A 300 2.77 -30.10 28.76
N LEU A 301 1.74 -29.94 27.93
CA LEU A 301 1.52 -28.76 27.10
C LEU A 301 0.44 -27.82 27.66
N LYS A 302 -0.18 -28.13 28.81
CA LYS A 302 -1.25 -27.30 29.39
C LYS A 302 -0.77 -26.02 30.07
N ASP A 303 0.43 -26.06 30.65
CA ASP A 303 0.97 -24.97 31.46
C ASP A 303 2.39 -24.62 30.98
N VAL A 304 2.49 -24.04 29.79
CA VAL A 304 3.78 -23.70 29.16
C VAL A 304 4.05 -22.21 29.28
N ASP A 305 5.18 -21.84 29.92
CA ASP A 305 5.62 -20.44 29.98
C ASP A 305 5.96 -19.94 28.57
N VAL A 306 5.07 -19.13 27.99
CA VAL A 306 5.14 -18.69 26.59
C VAL A 306 6.34 -17.77 26.35
N LEU A 307 6.84 -17.07 27.38
CA LEU A 307 8.04 -16.23 27.27
C LEU A 307 9.33 -17.05 27.22
N LYS A 308 9.28 -18.32 27.62
CA LYS A 308 10.44 -19.23 27.67
C LYS A 308 10.30 -20.44 26.76
N LEU A 309 9.47 -20.36 25.71
CA LEU A 309 9.19 -21.48 24.78
C LEU A 309 10.44 -22.26 24.37
N ASP A 310 11.51 -21.59 23.93
CA ASP A 310 12.75 -22.26 23.48
C ASP A 310 13.57 -22.93 24.59
N GLN A 311 13.27 -22.62 25.87
CA GLN A 311 13.91 -23.23 27.03
C GLN A 311 13.14 -24.46 27.51
N VAL A 312 11.84 -24.53 27.22
CA VAL A 312 10.93 -25.56 27.74
C VAL A 312 10.48 -26.56 26.67
N LEU A 313 10.56 -26.20 25.37
CA LEU A 313 10.14 -27.04 24.24
C LEU A 313 11.15 -26.98 23.10
N ILE A 314 11.25 -28.09 22.36
CA ILE A 314 11.89 -28.18 21.04
C ILE A 314 10.82 -28.29 19.94
N PRO A 315 11.12 -27.91 18.68
CA PRO A 315 10.15 -27.91 17.58
C PRO A 315 9.40 -29.24 17.41
N GLU A 316 10.10 -30.36 17.58
CA GLU A 316 9.56 -31.71 17.45
C GLU A 316 8.47 -32.01 18.50
N ASN A 317 8.52 -31.38 19.68
CA ASN A 317 7.49 -31.55 20.70
C ASN A 317 6.11 -31.04 20.24
N LEU A 318 6.08 -30.12 19.27
CA LEU A 318 4.87 -29.56 18.69
C LEU A 318 4.60 -30.07 17.26
N GLY A 319 5.43 -30.99 16.75
CA GLY A 319 5.37 -31.45 15.37
C GLY A 319 5.69 -30.34 14.35
N LEU A 320 6.52 -29.37 14.74
CA LEU A 320 6.90 -28.23 13.90
C LEU A 320 8.35 -28.38 13.45
N ASP A 321 8.67 -27.81 12.29
CA ASP A 321 10.07 -27.52 11.96
C ASP A 321 10.57 -26.27 12.71
N LEU A 322 11.89 -26.04 12.69
CA LEU A 322 12.52 -24.91 13.39
C LEU A 322 11.96 -23.55 12.95
N SER A 323 11.69 -23.36 11.66
CA SER A 323 11.20 -22.08 11.13
C SER A 323 9.75 -21.81 11.55
N GLN A 324 8.94 -22.86 11.58
CA GLN A 324 7.55 -22.83 12.04
C GLN A 324 7.47 -22.57 13.54
N PHE A 325 8.35 -23.20 14.34
CA PHE A 325 8.44 -22.98 15.77
C PHE A 325 8.82 -21.53 16.10
N GLN A 326 9.82 -20.98 15.41
CA GLN A 326 10.20 -19.56 15.54
C GLN A 326 9.06 -18.61 15.14
N ALA A 327 8.33 -18.93 14.08
CA ALA A 327 7.17 -18.15 13.63
C ALA A 327 6.03 -18.17 14.66
N LEU A 328 5.75 -19.34 15.25
CA LEU A 328 4.77 -19.47 16.33
C LEU A 328 5.17 -18.64 17.56
N LYS A 329 6.43 -18.79 18.01
CA LYS A 329 6.94 -18.00 19.13
C LYS A 329 6.81 -16.51 18.88
N ALA A 330 7.24 -16.03 17.70
CA ALA A 330 7.11 -14.62 17.33
C ALA A 330 5.64 -14.17 17.38
N ALA A 331 4.72 -14.94 16.81
CA ALA A 331 3.29 -14.62 16.80
C ALA A 331 2.67 -14.54 18.21
N LEU A 332 3.13 -15.36 19.15
CA LEU A 332 2.60 -15.40 20.52
C LEU A 332 3.25 -14.39 21.46
N THR A 333 4.46 -13.92 21.17
CA THR A 333 5.26 -13.12 22.11
C THR A 333 5.61 -11.72 21.63
N GLN A 334 5.43 -11.39 20.36
CA GLN A 334 5.77 -10.08 19.80
C GLN A 334 4.52 -9.26 19.49
N LYS A 335 4.61 -7.94 19.72
CA LYS A 335 3.56 -6.97 19.37
C LYS A 335 3.28 -6.93 17.86
N LEU A 336 4.28 -7.21 17.03
CA LEU A 336 4.17 -7.37 15.59
C LEU A 336 5.10 -8.50 15.10
N ALA A 337 4.52 -9.54 14.51
CA ALA A 337 5.26 -10.62 13.86
C ALA A 337 5.04 -10.60 12.35
N ILE A 338 6.12 -10.60 11.58
CA ILE A 338 6.09 -10.73 10.11
C ILE A 338 6.53 -12.15 9.75
N ILE A 339 5.56 -12.99 9.37
CA ILE A 339 5.80 -14.37 8.96
C ILE A 339 5.76 -14.47 7.44
N HIS A 340 6.90 -14.82 6.84
CA HIS A 340 7.02 -15.00 5.40
C HIS A 340 7.62 -16.38 5.09
N GLY A 341 7.14 -17.00 4.02
CA GLY A 341 7.63 -18.29 3.55
C GLY A 341 7.16 -18.60 2.12
N PRO A 342 7.94 -19.35 1.32
CA PRO A 342 7.53 -19.82 -0.01
C PRO A 342 6.18 -20.54 -0.03
N PRO A 343 5.53 -20.71 -1.21
CA PRO A 343 4.34 -21.55 -1.33
C PRO A 343 4.57 -22.95 -0.73
N GLY A 344 3.60 -23.49 0.01
CA GLY A 344 3.68 -24.82 0.62
C GLY A 344 4.39 -24.92 1.99
N THR A 345 4.96 -23.84 2.54
CA THR A 345 5.70 -23.86 3.83
C THR A 345 4.83 -23.83 5.10
N GLY A 346 3.52 -24.07 5.00
CA GLY A 346 2.66 -24.15 6.18
C GLY A 346 2.29 -22.81 6.84
N LYS A 347 2.45 -21.66 6.15
CA LYS A 347 2.06 -20.33 6.69
C LYS A 347 0.62 -20.29 7.26
N THR A 348 -0.34 -20.82 6.51
CA THR A 348 -1.74 -20.87 6.94
C THR A 348 -1.92 -21.77 8.17
N PHE A 349 -1.18 -22.88 8.22
CA PHE A 349 -1.19 -23.80 9.35
C PHE A 349 -0.66 -23.12 10.62
N ILE A 350 0.48 -22.42 10.54
CA ILE A 350 1.02 -21.67 11.70
C ILE A 350 0.13 -20.51 12.11
N GLY A 351 -0.43 -19.77 11.15
CA GLY A 351 -1.39 -18.70 11.45
C GLY A 351 -2.63 -19.22 12.19
N LEU A 352 -3.19 -20.35 11.74
CA LEU A 352 -4.31 -21.02 12.41
C LEU A 352 -3.92 -21.45 13.82
N LYS A 353 -2.76 -22.10 13.97
CA LYS A 353 -2.29 -22.59 15.27
C LYS A 353 -2.01 -21.47 16.26
N ALA A 354 -1.37 -20.39 15.83
CA ALA A 354 -1.18 -19.22 16.69
C ALA A 354 -2.51 -18.62 17.15
N LEU A 355 -3.49 -18.50 16.24
CA LEU A 355 -4.83 -18.00 16.58
C LEU A 355 -5.57 -18.92 17.54
N GLU A 356 -5.55 -20.23 17.29
CA GLU A 356 -6.13 -21.24 18.18
C GLU A 356 -5.53 -21.16 19.58
N VAL A 357 -4.19 -21.03 19.72
CA VAL A 357 -3.54 -20.84 21.02
C VAL A 357 -4.05 -19.57 21.71
N LEU A 358 -4.07 -18.44 21.00
CA LEU A 358 -4.55 -17.18 21.58
C LEU A 358 -6.03 -17.25 22.00
N LEU A 359 -6.86 -18.00 21.27
CA LEU A 359 -8.29 -18.18 21.59
C LEU A 359 -8.52 -19.09 22.80
N VAL A 360 -7.77 -20.20 22.92
CA VAL A 360 -7.83 -21.08 24.09
C VAL A 360 -7.44 -20.31 25.36
N ASN A 361 -6.51 -19.37 25.23
CA ASN A 361 -5.93 -18.60 26.33
C ASN A 361 -6.53 -17.19 26.47
N LYS A 362 -7.69 -16.90 25.84
CA LYS A 362 -8.24 -15.54 25.76
C LYS A 362 -8.82 -14.95 27.06
N GLU A 363 -9.13 -15.82 28.03
CA GLU A 363 -9.73 -15.44 29.32
C GLU A 363 -8.68 -15.28 30.44
N LEU A 364 -7.39 -15.46 30.10
CA LEU A 364 -6.26 -15.12 30.98
C LEU A 364 -6.11 -13.59 31.04
#